data_AF-A0A4R4SUY7-F1
#
_entry.id   AF-A0A4R4SUY7-F1
#
_cell.length_a   1.000
_cell.length_b   1.000
_cell.length_c   1.000
_cell.angle_alpha   90.00
_cell.angle_beta   90.00
_cell.angle_gamma   90.00
#
_symmetry.space_group_name_H-M   'P 1'
#
loop_
_entity.id
_entity.type
_entity.pdbx_description
1 polymer ?
#
loop_
_entity_poly.entity_id
_entity_poly.type
_entity_poly.pdbx_seq_one_letter_code
_entity_poly.pdbx_strand_id
1 'polypeptide(L)'
;MSDTLATGTARTDRERVLGRRRERVGPGGDPMVPAQAPTDAETERERPAPGDGMVLDCGWGRLVFGQTFTEQAAVAAVLRSEAAGARDICIYLRDPHVLVSRLPDELFIDPSLTYRLRLPARRAGGERDGPPGLRIRTLRDADDADAVNRIYARNGMVTAPVDVLVDNARTDRFLHLVAEDATGDVVGTITGVDHVAIFADPDNGASLWCLTVDSNTAPPGTGQALLTDLAARLTARGRAFVDLSVLAENTGAIRLYERLGFYRTATLCVKRKNPINQRLFLPAAPKGYHRLNPYAKIVADEAMRRGIRVEVTDPGWGELRLSNGGRTIVTRESLSELTSAVAMSRCDDKRVTRRILTEAGLSVPAGRTATADAADADAAFLAEVGRVVVKPARGEQGNGITVGVRTPRALTAAVALARGFCPDVLIEQMRDGEDLRVIVIDHEVVAAAVRRPAQITGDGVHDIAELIERQSRRRAAATGGESRIPVDDMTRDVLAEAGYGLRDVLPEGAVLAVRRTANLHTGGTIHDVTGELHPEIAEACVAASRALDIPVTGLDLLVGDPSRPEHVFIEANERPGLANHEPQPTAERFVDLLFPGTRAPQRLWSPAGAASSQA
;
A
#
# COMPACT_ATOMS: atom_id res chain seq x y z
N MET A 1 -24.94 -16.92 -24.19
CA MET A 1 -26.12 -16.76 -25.07
C MET A 1 -27.31 -16.53 -24.17
N SER A 2 -28.04 -15.45 -24.45
CA SER A 2 -29.40 -15.12 -23.98
C SER A 2 -29.65 -14.97 -22.47
N ASP A 3 -30.27 -13.83 -22.17
CA ASP A 3 -31.02 -13.55 -20.95
C ASP A 3 -31.98 -14.69 -20.55
N THR A 4 -32.42 -14.68 -19.28
CA THR A 4 -33.84 -14.48 -18.88
C THR A 4 -34.24 -15.37 -17.67
N LEU A 5 -34.76 -14.71 -16.60
CA LEU A 5 -35.75 -15.19 -15.60
C LEU A 5 -35.33 -16.36 -14.67
N ALA A 6 -35.80 -16.57 -13.44
CA ALA A 6 -36.87 -15.97 -12.64
C ALA A 6 -36.85 -16.56 -11.21
N THR A 7 -37.33 -15.74 -10.26
CA THR A 7 -38.24 -16.06 -9.14
C THR A 7 -37.82 -16.90 -7.93
N GLY A 8 -38.18 -16.35 -6.77
CA GLY A 8 -38.26 -17.03 -5.47
C GLY A 8 -38.81 -16.10 -4.40
N THR A 9 -40.11 -15.79 -4.48
CA THR A 9 -40.86 -15.03 -3.47
C THR A 9 -41.11 -15.86 -2.20
N ALA A 10 -40.90 -15.26 -1.02
CA ALA A 10 -41.69 -15.55 0.18
C ALA A 10 -41.92 -14.25 0.94
N ARG A 11 -43.20 -13.94 1.15
CA ARG A 11 -43.74 -12.79 1.89
C ARG A 11 -44.46 -13.35 3.12
N THR A 12 -44.25 -12.71 4.27
CA THR A 12 -45.04 -12.59 5.53
C THR A 12 -44.02 -12.63 6.69
N ASP A 13 -43.91 -11.66 7.61
CA ASP A 13 -44.95 -10.94 8.33
C ASP A 13 -44.58 -9.50 8.69
N ARG A 14 -45.62 -8.73 8.98
CA ARG A 14 -45.67 -7.31 9.31
C ARG A 14 -45.89 -7.15 10.83
N GLU A 15 -45.36 -6.05 11.39
CA GLU A 15 -45.63 -5.47 12.73
C GLU A 15 -44.91 -6.15 13.92
N ARG A 16 -44.26 -5.48 14.88
CA ARG A 16 -44.17 -4.09 15.36
C ARG A 16 -42.84 -4.00 16.15
N VAL A 17 -42.17 -2.84 16.17
CA VAL A 17 -41.59 -2.17 17.37
C VAL A 17 -40.72 -1.00 16.93
N LEU A 18 -40.92 0.11 17.63
CA LEU A 18 -40.35 1.44 17.50
C LEU A 18 -38.81 1.47 17.66
N GLY A 19 -38.17 2.42 16.96
CA GLY A 19 -36.99 3.13 17.45
C GLY A 19 -35.65 2.40 17.39
N ARG A 20 -34.98 2.40 16.23
CA ARG A 20 -33.51 2.31 16.18
C ARG A 20 -32.98 3.37 15.22
N ARG A 21 -32.29 4.38 15.78
CA ARG A 21 -31.35 5.25 15.04
C ARG A 21 -30.40 4.33 14.29
N ARG A 22 -30.36 4.42 12.95
CA ARG A 22 -29.30 3.81 12.16
C ARG A 22 -28.02 4.61 12.40
N GLU A 23 -27.07 4.03 13.13
CA GLU A 23 -25.70 4.52 13.14
C GLU A 23 -25.13 4.44 11.73
N ARG A 24 -24.55 5.54 11.24
CA ARG A 24 -23.86 5.56 9.95
C ARG A 24 -22.48 4.94 10.16
N VAL A 25 -22.24 3.82 9.49
CA VAL A 25 -20.96 3.11 9.48
C VAL A 25 -20.24 3.47 8.18
N GLY A 26 -19.00 3.95 8.27
CA GLY A 26 -18.14 4.23 7.12
C GLY A 26 -17.53 2.97 6.50
N PRO A 27 -16.86 3.06 5.34
CA PRO A 27 -16.16 1.94 4.70
C PRO A 27 -14.89 1.62 5.51
N GLY A 28 -15.08 0.93 6.64
CA GLY A 28 -14.05 0.67 7.64
C GLY A 28 -14.59 0.19 8.99
N GLY A 29 -15.90 0.26 9.22
CA GLY A 29 -16.52 -0.32 10.43
C GLY A 29 -16.54 0.58 11.66
N ASP A 30 -15.89 1.75 11.63
CA ASP A 30 -15.89 2.68 12.76
C ASP A 30 -17.20 3.51 12.84
N PRO A 31 -17.73 3.75 14.06
CA PRO A 31 -18.88 4.61 14.26
C PRO A 31 -18.52 6.09 14.02
N MET A 32 -19.24 6.74 13.11
CA MET A 32 -19.17 8.18 12.90
C MET A 32 -19.69 8.94 14.13
N VAL A 33 -18.85 9.78 14.75
CA VAL A 33 -19.31 10.76 15.74
C VAL A 33 -20.25 11.74 15.03
N PRO A 34 -21.49 11.96 15.49
CA PRO A 34 -22.39 12.91 14.84
C PRO A 34 -21.81 14.32 15.01
N ALA A 35 -21.58 15.02 13.90
CA ALA A 35 -21.37 16.46 13.94
C ALA A 35 -22.60 17.10 14.63
N GLN A 36 -22.35 17.90 15.66
CA GLN A 36 -23.41 18.66 16.32
C GLN A 36 -24.07 19.56 15.27
N ALA A 37 -25.39 19.46 15.14
CA ALA A 37 -26.16 20.36 14.30
C ALA A 37 -25.96 21.81 14.81
N PRO A 38 -25.72 22.79 13.93
CA PRO A 38 -25.68 24.18 14.36
C PRO A 38 -27.08 24.57 14.84
N THR A 39 -27.16 25.16 16.02
CA THR A 39 -28.37 25.79 16.53
C THR A 39 -28.74 26.99 15.64
N ASP A 40 -30.03 27.16 15.34
CA ASP A 40 -30.64 28.14 14.43
C ASP A 40 -30.49 29.63 14.85
N ALA A 41 -29.36 30.03 15.44
CA ALA A 41 -29.10 31.38 15.95
C ALA A 41 -27.76 31.99 15.46
N GLU A 42 -27.12 31.44 14.42
CA GLU A 42 -25.90 32.00 13.82
C GLU A 42 -26.08 32.39 12.33
N THR A 43 -27.21 32.98 11.98
CA THR A 43 -27.37 33.68 10.68
C THR A 43 -26.95 35.13 10.80
N GLU A 44 -25.64 35.35 10.87
CA GLU A 44 -24.91 36.57 10.42
C GLU A 44 -23.42 36.36 10.77
N ARG A 45 -22.72 35.51 10.00
CA ARG A 45 -21.26 35.38 10.13
C ARG A 45 -20.58 36.52 9.38
N GLU A 46 -19.87 37.36 10.14
CA GLU A 46 -18.91 38.35 9.65
C GLU A 46 -17.95 37.73 8.62
N ARG A 47 -17.69 38.46 7.53
CA ARG A 47 -16.71 38.07 6.51
C ARG A 47 -15.31 38.11 7.11
N PRO A 48 -14.47 37.07 6.93
CA PRO A 48 -13.15 37.01 7.56
C PRO A 48 -12.26 38.17 7.07
N ALA A 49 -11.48 38.73 7.99
CA ALA A 49 -10.54 39.79 7.70
C ALA A 49 -9.29 39.25 6.97
N PRO A 50 -8.54 40.08 6.23
CA PRO A 50 -7.27 39.67 5.64
C PRO A 50 -6.28 39.26 6.74
N GLY A 51 -5.96 37.97 6.86
CA GLY A 51 -5.00 37.45 7.85
C GLY A 51 -5.30 36.06 8.42
N ASP A 52 -6.56 35.59 8.35
CA ASP A 52 -6.98 34.33 8.99
C ASP A 52 -6.65 33.05 8.20
N GLY A 53 -6.10 33.18 6.99
CA GLY A 53 -5.76 32.03 6.14
C GLY A 53 -7.00 31.29 5.59
N MET A 54 -7.22 31.38 4.29
CA MET A 54 -8.42 30.85 3.65
C MET A 54 -8.22 29.46 3.08
N VAL A 55 -9.08 28.55 3.56
CA VAL A 55 -9.16 27.15 3.16
C VAL A 55 -10.59 26.87 2.73
N LEU A 56 -10.75 26.32 1.53
CA LEU A 56 -12.05 26.00 0.96
C LEU A 56 -12.17 24.49 0.73
N ASP A 57 -13.13 23.84 1.39
CA ASP A 57 -13.42 22.43 1.16
C ASP A 57 -14.17 22.24 -0.17
N CYS A 58 -13.57 21.47 -1.07
CA CYS A 58 -14.11 21.16 -2.38
C CYS A 58 -14.69 19.73 -2.46
N GLY A 59 -14.73 19.01 -1.35
CA GLY A 59 -15.19 17.62 -1.22
C GLY A 59 -14.13 16.57 -1.60
N TRP A 60 -13.38 16.77 -2.68
CA TRP A 60 -12.23 15.91 -3.05
C TRP A 60 -10.93 16.27 -2.32
N GLY A 61 -10.95 17.34 -1.53
CA GLY A 61 -9.81 17.97 -0.87
C GLY A 61 -10.04 19.46 -0.69
N ARG A 62 -9.01 20.17 -0.25
CA ARG A 62 -9.11 21.59 0.10
C ARG A 62 -8.26 22.47 -0.81
N LEU A 63 -8.80 23.61 -1.22
CA LEU A 63 -8.03 24.70 -1.80
C LEU A 63 -7.51 25.60 -0.68
N VAL A 64 -6.19 25.75 -0.62
CA VAL A 64 -5.50 26.62 0.34
C VAL A 64 -5.01 27.86 -0.40
N PHE A 65 -5.60 29.02 -0.10
CA PHE A 65 -5.26 30.28 -0.76
C PHE A 65 -4.05 30.91 -0.07
N GLY A 66 -2.84 30.55 -0.50
CA GLY A 66 -1.59 30.88 0.18
C GLY A 66 -1.34 32.38 0.38
N GLN A 67 -1.87 33.24 -0.49
CA GLN A 67 -1.76 34.70 -0.37
C GLN A 67 -2.55 35.29 0.81
N THR A 68 -3.51 34.53 1.35
CA THR A 68 -4.36 34.97 2.48
C THR A 68 -3.75 34.64 3.85
N PHE A 69 -2.64 33.89 3.87
CA PHE A 69 -1.90 33.56 5.08
C PHE A 69 -0.76 34.56 5.29
N THR A 70 -0.61 35.05 6.52
CA THR A 70 0.50 35.91 6.91
C THR A 70 1.81 35.12 6.98
N GLU A 71 1.75 33.88 7.48
CA GLU A 71 2.91 33.03 7.75
C GLU A 71 2.86 31.73 6.93
N GLN A 72 3.96 31.37 6.27
CA GLN A 72 4.04 30.12 5.51
C GLN A 72 3.94 28.87 6.41
N ALA A 73 4.31 28.98 7.69
CA ALA A 73 4.19 27.90 8.66
C ALA A 73 2.73 27.48 8.88
N ALA A 74 1.79 28.42 8.80
CA ALA A 74 0.35 28.13 8.90
C ALA A 74 -0.14 27.35 7.67
N VAL A 75 0.33 27.70 6.47
CA VAL A 75 0.06 26.94 5.24
C VAL A 75 0.57 25.50 5.35
N ALA A 76 1.79 25.30 5.86
CA ALA A 76 2.33 23.96 6.10
C ALA A 76 1.48 23.15 7.09
N ALA A 77 1.02 23.76 8.19
CA ALA A 77 0.15 23.11 9.16
C ALA A 77 -1.17 22.65 8.53
N VAL A 78 -1.77 23.47 7.67
CA VAL A 78 -2.98 23.08 6.92
C VAL A 78 -2.68 21.90 6.01
N LEU A 79 -1.64 21.96 5.16
CA LEU A 79 -1.29 20.86 4.25
C LEU A 79 -0.94 19.56 4.97
N ARG A 80 -0.36 19.63 6.18
CA ARG A 80 -0.10 18.45 7.03
C ARG A 80 -1.38 17.79 7.55
N SER A 81 -2.44 18.57 7.74
CA SER A 81 -3.75 18.09 8.21
C SER A 81 -4.61 17.48 7.09
N GLU A 82 -4.07 17.35 5.87
CA GLU A 82 -4.74 16.68 4.76
C GLU A 82 -5.19 15.26 5.17
N ALA A 83 -6.48 14.99 5.00
CA ALA A 83 -7.08 13.69 5.32
C ALA A 83 -6.65 12.60 4.34
N ALA A 84 -6.61 11.35 4.80
CA ALA A 84 -6.35 10.21 3.92
C ALA A 84 -7.41 10.14 2.81
N GLY A 85 -6.98 9.96 1.57
CA GLY A 85 -7.90 9.94 0.41
C GLY A 85 -8.27 11.33 -0.13
N ALA A 86 -7.96 12.43 0.58
CA ALA A 86 -8.19 13.79 0.13
C ALA A 86 -6.96 14.36 -0.59
N ARG A 87 -7.17 15.40 -1.41
CA ARG A 87 -6.11 16.03 -2.18
C ARG A 87 -6.13 17.55 -2.04
N ASP A 88 -5.32 18.07 -1.14
CA ASP A 88 -5.20 19.51 -0.94
C ASP A 88 -4.30 20.16 -1.99
N ILE A 89 -4.63 21.40 -2.36
CA ILE A 89 -3.87 22.21 -3.30
C ILE A 89 -3.69 23.60 -2.72
N CYS A 90 -2.44 23.98 -2.44
CA CYS A 90 -2.11 25.36 -2.12
C CYS A 90 -1.78 26.12 -3.42
N ILE A 91 -2.43 27.25 -3.65
CA ILE A 91 -2.23 28.11 -4.82
C ILE A 91 -2.03 29.57 -4.37
N TYR A 92 -1.37 30.39 -5.21
CA TYR A 92 -1.06 31.81 -4.95
C TYR A 92 -0.17 32.08 -3.73
N LEU A 93 0.54 31.08 -3.24
CA LEU A 93 1.58 31.29 -2.24
C LEU A 93 2.66 32.21 -2.81
N ARG A 94 3.08 33.25 -2.06
CA ARG A 94 4.03 34.26 -2.54
C ARG A 94 5.38 33.66 -2.92
N ASP A 95 5.98 32.87 -2.03
CA ASP A 95 7.29 32.25 -2.22
C ASP A 95 7.22 30.73 -2.02
N PRO A 96 6.60 29.99 -2.96
CA PRO A 96 6.36 28.55 -2.79
C PRO A 96 7.64 27.74 -2.71
N HIS A 97 8.69 28.18 -3.40
CA HIS A 97 10.01 27.56 -3.35
C HIS A 97 10.68 27.67 -1.97
N VAL A 98 10.38 28.73 -1.20
CA VAL A 98 10.89 28.89 0.18
C VAL A 98 10.18 27.93 1.14
N LEU A 99 8.87 27.74 0.98
CA LEU A 99 8.14 26.77 1.80
C LEU A 99 8.62 25.34 1.52
N VAL A 100 8.74 24.98 0.25
CA VAL A 100 9.17 23.64 -0.17
C VAL A 100 10.61 23.36 0.21
N SER A 101 11.53 24.33 0.14
CA SER A 101 12.92 24.12 0.56
C SER A 101 13.09 23.88 2.06
N ARG A 102 12.15 24.37 2.88
CA ARG A 102 12.10 24.11 4.33
C ARG A 102 11.49 22.76 4.68
N LEU A 103 10.59 22.25 3.84
CA LEU A 103 9.85 20.99 4.04
C LEU A 103 9.95 20.06 2.82
N PRO A 104 11.17 19.73 2.33
CA PRO A 104 11.34 19.04 1.07
C PRO A 104 10.87 17.58 1.11
N ASP A 105 10.79 16.96 2.28
CA ASP A 105 10.31 15.59 2.46
C ASP A 105 8.78 15.49 2.53
N GLU A 106 8.11 16.62 2.77
CA GLU A 106 6.65 16.67 2.97
C GLU A 106 5.91 17.32 1.81
N LEU A 107 6.52 18.32 1.16
CA LEU A 107 5.88 19.16 0.16
C LEU A 107 6.68 19.13 -1.15
N PHE A 108 5.99 19.43 -2.26
CA PHE A 108 6.62 19.64 -3.55
C PHE A 108 5.89 20.72 -4.35
N ILE A 109 6.59 21.34 -5.29
CA ILE A 109 5.98 22.20 -6.31
C ILE A 109 5.34 21.29 -7.35
N ASP A 110 4.02 21.41 -7.50
CA ASP A 110 3.26 20.65 -8.47
C ASP A 110 3.78 20.93 -9.89
N PRO A 111 4.04 19.91 -10.74
CA PRO A 111 4.54 20.10 -12.10
C PRO A 111 3.45 20.58 -13.08
N SER A 112 2.64 21.53 -12.62
CA SER A 112 1.60 22.20 -13.39
C SER A 112 1.99 23.61 -13.78
N LEU A 113 1.34 24.08 -14.84
CA LEU A 113 1.41 25.44 -15.33
C LEU A 113 0.11 26.14 -14.99
N THR A 114 0.20 27.38 -14.48
CA THR A 114 -0.99 28.19 -14.23
C THR A 114 -1.24 29.13 -15.40
N TYR A 115 -2.48 29.13 -15.89
CA TYR A 115 -2.94 29.95 -17.01
C TYR A 115 -4.06 30.87 -16.53
N ARG A 116 -4.09 32.10 -17.05
CA ARG A 116 -5.08 33.14 -16.75
C ARG A 116 -5.83 33.56 -18.01
N LEU A 117 -7.15 33.64 -17.91
CA LEU A 117 -7.99 34.32 -18.88
C LEU A 117 -8.48 35.63 -18.29
N ARG A 118 -8.24 36.74 -18.99
CA ARG A 118 -8.83 38.03 -18.63
C ARG A 118 -10.29 38.05 -19.06
N LEU A 119 -11.17 38.40 -18.13
CA LEU A 119 -12.59 38.50 -18.39
C LEU A 119 -12.93 39.96 -18.76
N PRO A 120 -13.71 40.19 -19.82
CA PRO A 120 -14.04 41.54 -20.26
C PRO A 120 -14.98 42.24 -19.26
N ALA A 121 -14.87 43.57 -19.13
CA ALA A 121 -15.69 44.36 -18.20
C ALA A 121 -17.20 44.35 -18.54
N ARG A 122 -17.56 44.03 -19.79
CA ARG A 122 -18.95 43.90 -20.24
C ARG A 122 -19.05 42.81 -21.29
N ARG A 123 -20.13 42.04 -21.24
CA ARG A 123 -20.43 40.98 -22.21
C ARG A 123 -20.58 41.59 -23.61
N ALA A 124 -19.79 41.15 -24.57
CA ALA A 124 -20.12 41.32 -25.99
C ALA A 124 -21.35 40.45 -26.27
N GLY A 125 -22.43 41.03 -26.78
CA GLY A 125 -23.65 40.31 -27.14
C GLY A 125 -23.36 39.40 -28.34
N GLY A 126 -23.05 38.13 -28.08
CA GLY A 126 -22.94 37.08 -29.09
C GLY A 126 -23.84 35.91 -28.73
N GLU A 127 -24.51 35.34 -29.74
CA GLU A 127 -25.30 34.13 -29.61
C GLU A 127 -24.43 32.94 -29.18
N ARG A 128 -25.03 32.06 -28.37
CA ARG A 128 -24.36 30.91 -27.76
C ARG A 128 -24.40 29.72 -28.73
N ASP A 129 -23.44 29.63 -29.64
CA ASP A 129 -23.24 28.38 -30.39
C ASP A 129 -22.43 27.39 -29.54
N GLY A 130 -23.12 26.72 -28.63
CA GLY A 130 -22.61 25.47 -28.04
C GLY A 130 -22.64 24.34 -29.08
N PRO A 131 -21.91 23.23 -28.85
CA PRO A 131 -22.07 22.04 -29.67
C PRO A 131 -23.56 21.64 -29.77
N PRO A 132 -24.08 21.29 -30.96
CA PRO A 132 -25.49 20.90 -31.12
C PRO A 132 -25.85 19.77 -30.15
N GLY A 133 -26.93 19.93 -29.39
CA GLY A 133 -27.41 18.91 -28.44
C GLY A 133 -26.72 18.88 -27.07
N LEU A 134 -25.86 19.87 -26.76
CA LEU A 134 -25.23 19.98 -25.44
C LEU A 134 -25.79 21.17 -24.65
N ARG A 135 -26.28 20.91 -23.43
CA ARG A 135 -26.82 21.93 -22.52
C ARG A 135 -25.92 22.08 -21.30
N ILE A 136 -25.41 23.30 -21.07
CA ILE A 136 -24.64 23.62 -19.85
C ILE A 136 -25.57 24.21 -18.79
N ARG A 137 -25.54 23.64 -17.58
CA ARG A 137 -26.34 24.11 -16.44
C ARG A 137 -25.60 23.92 -15.12
N THR A 138 -26.13 24.50 -14.05
CA THR A 138 -25.60 24.28 -12.69
C THR A 138 -25.96 22.86 -12.21
N LEU A 139 -25.10 22.26 -11.40
CA LEU A 139 -25.39 21.06 -10.61
C LEU A 139 -26.56 21.34 -9.64
N ARG A 140 -27.55 20.43 -9.58
CA ARG A 140 -28.80 20.68 -8.83
C ARG A 140 -28.95 19.82 -7.59
N ASP A 141 -28.66 18.54 -7.72
CA ASP A 141 -29.08 17.50 -6.77
C ASP A 141 -28.06 16.36 -6.67
N ALA A 142 -28.41 15.36 -5.86
CA ALA A 142 -27.58 14.20 -5.61
C ALA A 142 -27.30 13.38 -6.87
N ASP A 143 -28.26 13.29 -7.80
CA ASP A 143 -28.10 12.52 -9.04
C ASP A 143 -27.05 13.16 -9.95
N ASP A 144 -27.08 14.50 -10.06
CA ASP A 144 -26.03 15.24 -10.78
C ASP A 144 -24.65 15.05 -10.12
N ALA A 145 -24.58 15.10 -8.78
CA ALA A 145 -23.34 14.91 -8.04
C ALA A 145 -22.78 13.48 -8.16
N ASP A 146 -23.64 12.46 -8.15
CA ASP A 146 -23.26 11.07 -8.43
C ASP A 146 -22.75 10.90 -9.86
N ALA A 147 -23.38 11.57 -10.83
CA ALA A 147 -22.91 11.56 -12.20
C ALA A 147 -21.53 12.23 -12.36
N VAL A 148 -21.29 13.33 -11.64
CA VAL A 148 -19.97 13.97 -11.54
C VAL A 148 -18.92 13.02 -10.96
N ASN A 149 -19.22 12.35 -9.85
CA ASN A 149 -18.32 11.38 -9.23
C ASN A 149 -18.02 10.18 -10.14
N ARG A 150 -19.00 9.72 -10.92
CA ARG A 150 -18.79 8.68 -11.94
C ARG A 150 -17.77 9.12 -12.98
N ILE A 151 -17.85 10.37 -13.45
CA ILE A 151 -16.86 10.93 -14.39
C ILE A 151 -15.49 11.09 -13.73
N TYR A 152 -15.43 11.53 -12.47
CA TYR A 152 -14.17 11.62 -11.71
C TYR A 152 -13.49 10.26 -11.58
N ALA A 153 -14.21 9.24 -11.12
CA ALA A 153 -13.68 7.89 -10.96
C ALA A 153 -13.18 7.30 -12.29
N ARG A 154 -13.93 7.45 -13.38
CA ARG A 154 -13.50 6.99 -14.73
C ARG A 154 -12.22 7.65 -15.21
N ASN A 155 -11.99 8.90 -14.83
CA ASN A 155 -10.80 9.66 -15.19
C ASN A 155 -9.67 9.55 -14.15
N GLY A 156 -9.78 8.64 -13.17
CA GLY A 156 -8.77 8.46 -12.13
C GLY A 156 -8.60 9.67 -11.20
N MET A 157 -9.66 10.48 -11.06
CA MET A 157 -9.70 11.62 -10.14
C MET A 157 -10.27 11.20 -8.78
N VAL A 158 -9.89 11.95 -7.73
CA VAL A 158 -10.46 11.78 -6.38
C VAL A 158 -11.93 12.21 -6.42
N THR A 159 -12.83 11.35 -5.92
CA THR A 159 -14.26 11.63 -5.80
C THR A 159 -14.56 12.46 -4.56
N ALA A 160 -15.74 13.07 -4.51
CA ALA A 160 -16.19 13.89 -3.39
C ALA A 160 -17.47 13.32 -2.77
N PRO A 161 -17.73 13.53 -1.47
CA PRO A 161 -19.05 13.23 -0.89
C PRO A 161 -20.17 13.97 -1.64
N VAL A 162 -21.26 13.25 -1.93
CA VAL A 162 -22.39 13.74 -2.74
C VAL A 162 -23.05 14.97 -2.11
N ASP A 163 -23.28 14.90 -0.80
CA ASP A 163 -23.83 15.99 0.00
C ASP A 163 -22.95 17.24 -0.06
N VAL A 164 -21.63 17.10 0.08
CA VAL A 164 -20.69 18.21 -0.02
C VAL A 164 -20.73 18.89 -1.39
N LEU A 165 -20.80 18.12 -2.48
CA LEU A 165 -20.93 18.69 -3.84
C LEU A 165 -22.24 19.48 -4.02
N VAL A 166 -23.36 18.92 -3.53
CA VAL A 166 -24.67 19.57 -3.62
C VAL A 166 -24.72 20.85 -2.79
N ASP A 167 -24.19 20.80 -1.56
CA ASP A 167 -24.15 21.96 -0.67
C ASP A 167 -23.24 23.06 -1.23
N ASN A 168 -22.06 22.70 -1.74
CA ASN A 168 -21.16 23.65 -2.41
C ASN A 168 -21.83 24.33 -3.61
N ALA A 169 -22.57 23.57 -4.44
CA ALA A 169 -23.28 24.09 -5.61
C ALA A 169 -24.41 25.09 -5.28
N ARG A 170 -24.89 25.10 -4.03
CA ARG A 170 -25.92 26.05 -3.54
C ARG A 170 -25.34 27.36 -3.02
N THR A 171 -24.02 27.48 -2.92
CA THR A 171 -23.36 28.70 -2.44
C THR A 171 -22.95 29.62 -3.58
N ASP A 172 -22.78 30.90 -3.30
CA ASP A 172 -22.20 31.85 -4.25
C ASP A 172 -20.69 31.66 -4.47
N ARG A 173 -20.03 30.89 -3.61
CA ARG A 173 -18.58 30.61 -3.66
C ARG A 173 -18.21 29.72 -4.84
N PHE A 174 -19.11 28.83 -5.25
CA PHE A 174 -18.88 27.88 -6.33
C PHE A 174 -19.77 28.16 -7.55
N LEU A 175 -19.25 27.76 -8.71
CA LEU A 175 -20.00 27.60 -9.95
C LEU A 175 -19.76 26.18 -10.45
N HIS A 176 -20.48 25.22 -9.88
CA HIS A 176 -20.47 23.84 -10.34
C HIS A 176 -21.37 23.70 -11.56
N LEU A 177 -20.76 23.59 -12.75
CA LEU A 177 -21.49 23.42 -13.99
C LEU A 177 -21.33 21.99 -14.50
N VAL A 178 -22.41 21.45 -15.02
CA VAL A 178 -22.46 20.16 -15.70
C VAL A 178 -22.89 20.35 -17.15
N ALA A 179 -22.35 19.51 -18.02
CA ALA A 179 -22.76 19.39 -19.41
C ALA A 179 -23.70 18.19 -19.52
N GLU A 180 -24.93 18.47 -19.94
CA GLU A 180 -25.98 17.49 -20.20
C GLU A 180 -26.11 17.30 -21.71
N ASP A 181 -26.13 16.05 -22.16
CA ASP A 181 -26.35 15.72 -23.57
C ASP A 181 -27.86 15.69 -23.92
N ALA A 182 -28.19 15.28 -25.15
CA ALA A 182 -29.57 15.23 -25.62
C ALA A 182 -30.42 14.13 -24.93
N THR A 183 -29.81 13.13 -24.29
CA THR A 183 -30.53 12.08 -23.55
C THR A 183 -30.80 12.49 -22.10
N GLY A 184 -30.20 13.59 -21.64
CA GLY A 184 -30.32 14.06 -20.26
C GLY A 184 -29.18 13.56 -19.37
N ASP A 185 -28.18 12.88 -19.93
CA ASP A 185 -27.05 12.35 -19.19
C ASP A 185 -25.98 13.43 -18.97
N VAL A 186 -25.45 13.49 -17.75
CA VAL A 186 -24.29 14.33 -17.45
C VAL A 186 -23.04 13.68 -18.05
N VAL A 187 -22.43 14.37 -19.01
CA VAL A 187 -21.25 13.94 -19.79
C VAL A 187 -20.01 14.78 -19.52
N GLY A 188 -20.11 15.84 -18.72
CA GLY A 188 -18.96 16.64 -18.34
C GLY A 188 -19.24 17.58 -17.18
N THR A 189 -18.17 18.09 -16.57
CA THR A 189 -18.25 18.95 -15.39
C THR A 189 -17.08 19.93 -15.33
N ILE A 190 -17.33 21.09 -14.72
CA ILE A 190 -16.31 22.09 -14.37
C ILE A 190 -16.73 22.77 -13.06
N THR A 191 -15.75 23.09 -12.21
CA THR A 191 -15.97 23.81 -10.96
C THR A 191 -15.29 25.17 -11.01
N GLY A 192 -16.06 26.24 -11.02
CA GLY A 192 -15.54 27.59 -10.76
C GLY A 192 -15.55 27.94 -9.28
N VAL A 193 -14.59 28.74 -8.85
CA VAL A 193 -14.40 29.19 -7.47
C VAL A 193 -14.24 30.71 -7.50
N ASP A 194 -15.21 31.43 -6.92
CA ASP A 194 -15.27 32.90 -6.93
C ASP A 194 -14.53 33.47 -5.71
N HIS A 195 -13.33 34.03 -5.93
CA HIS A 195 -12.45 34.47 -4.85
C HIS A 195 -13.02 35.64 -4.05
N VAL A 196 -13.80 36.50 -4.71
CA VAL A 196 -14.47 37.62 -4.05
C VAL A 196 -15.57 37.13 -3.11
N ALA A 197 -16.31 36.10 -3.49
CA ALA A 197 -17.33 35.50 -2.62
C ALA A 197 -16.73 34.75 -1.41
N ILE A 198 -15.47 34.33 -1.49
CA ILE A 198 -14.80 33.56 -0.43
C ILE A 198 -14.09 34.48 0.55
N PHE A 199 -13.29 35.43 0.05
CA PHE A 199 -12.40 36.24 0.89
C PHE A 199 -12.27 37.70 0.45
N ALA A 200 -13.22 38.20 -0.36
CA ALA A 200 -13.20 39.56 -0.88
C ALA A 200 -11.89 39.91 -1.60
N ASP A 201 -11.45 39.01 -2.48
CA ASP A 201 -10.20 39.13 -3.23
C ASP A 201 -9.99 40.53 -3.85
N PRO A 202 -8.93 41.26 -3.45
CA PRO A 202 -8.65 42.60 -3.98
C PRO A 202 -8.32 42.58 -5.48
N ASP A 203 -7.83 41.47 -6.01
CA ASP A 203 -7.53 41.30 -7.43
C ASP A 203 -8.80 40.99 -8.26
N ASN A 204 -9.95 40.83 -7.59
CA ASN A 204 -11.25 40.52 -8.20
C ASN A 204 -11.21 39.26 -9.09
N GLY A 205 -10.50 38.24 -8.62
CA GLY A 205 -10.23 37.01 -9.34
C GLY A 205 -11.24 35.89 -9.14
N ALA A 206 -11.01 34.82 -9.90
CA ALA A 206 -11.64 33.52 -9.75
C ALA A 206 -10.67 32.43 -10.21
N SER A 207 -10.93 31.17 -9.88
CA SER A 207 -10.21 30.02 -10.43
C SER A 207 -11.16 28.91 -10.85
N LEU A 208 -10.73 28.05 -11.76
CA LEU A 208 -11.48 26.87 -12.18
C LEU A 208 -10.70 25.59 -11.89
N TRP A 209 -11.46 24.54 -11.59
CA TRP A 209 -10.98 23.24 -11.14
C TRP A 209 -11.85 22.13 -11.72
N CYS A 210 -11.31 20.92 -11.74
CA CYS A 210 -12.01 19.70 -12.11
C CYS A 210 -12.76 19.79 -13.46
N LEU A 211 -12.19 20.48 -14.46
CA LEU A 211 -12.67 20.41 -15.83
C LEU A 211 -12.39 19.01 -16.39
N THR A 212 -13.43 18.22 -16.54
CA THR A 212 -13.33 16.87 -17.10
C THR A 212 -14.61 16.45 -17.79
N VAL A 213 -14.48 15.50 -18.72
CA VAL A 213 -15.57 14.98 -19.53
C VAL A 213 -15.53 13.46 -19.56
N ASP A 214 -16.67 12.82 -19.79
CA ASP A 214 -16.70 11.38 -20.05
C ASP A 214 -16.10 11.12 -21.44
N SER A 215 -14.95 10.46 -21.49
CA SER A 215 -14.21 10.21 -22.73
C SER A 215 -14.96 9.32 -23.72
N ASN A 216 -15.98 8.58 -23.28
CA ASN A 216 -16.74 7.67 -24.13
C ASN A 216 -18.01 8.32 -24.70
N THR A 217 -18.65 9.21 -23.95
CA THR A 217 -19.98 9.74 -24.29
C THR A 217 -20.00 11.23 -24.58
N ALA A 218 -19.02 12.00 -24.11
CA ALA A 218 -19.00 13.44 -24.30
C ALA A 218 -18.70 13.83 -25.76
N PRO A 219 -19.55 14.66 -26.40
CA PRO A 219 -19.26 15.19 -27.72
C PRO A 219 -17.94 16.00 -27.75
N PRO A 220 -17.20 16.00 -28.87
CA PRO A 220 -16.05 16.89 -29.06
C PRO A 220 -16.44 18.35 -28.81
N GLY A 221 -15.60 19.09 -28.07
CA GLY A 221 -15.86 20.48 -27.69
C GLY A 221 -16.64 20.67 -26.38
N THR A 222 -17.09 19.61 -25.71
CA THR A 222 -17.77 19.69 -24.39
C THR A 222 -16.95 20.48 -23.37
N GLY A 223 -15.65 20.20 -23.25
CA GLY A 223 -14.78 20.92 -22.31
C GLY A 223 -14.64 22.41 -22.63
N GLN A 224 -14.61 22.76 -23.93
CA GLN A 224 -14.61 24.15 -24.37
C GLN A 224 -15.92 24.85 -24.01
N ALA A 225 -17.07 24.21 -24.24
CA ALA A 225 -18.39 24.75 -23.92
C ALA A 225 -18.57 25.01 -22.41
N LEU A 226 -18.14 24.07 -21.57
CA LEU A 226 -18.14 24.22 -20.11
C LEU A 226 -17.32 25.42 -19.66
N LEU A 227 -16.10 25.56 -20.19
CA LEU A 227 -15.20 26.65 -19.85
C LEU A 227 -15.75 28.00 -20.33
N THR A 228 -16.28 28.08 -21.56
CA THR A 228 -16.88 29.31 -22.10
C THR A 228 -18.10 29.75 -21.29
N ASP A 229 -18.98 28.83 -20.89
CA ASP A 229 -20.15 29.18 -20.06
C ASP A 229 -19.70 29.62 -18.65
N LEU A 230 -18.70 28.96 -18.06
CA LEU A 230 -18.13 29.38 -16.78
C LEU A 230 -17.57 30.81 -16.87
N ALA A 231 -16.74 31.10 -17.87
CA ALA A 231 -16.17 32.42 -18.09
C ALA A 231 -17.25 33.49 -18.29
N ALA A 232 -18.33 33.16 -19.01
CA ALA A 232 -19.47 34.06 -19.19
C ALA A 232 -20.21 34.36 -17.89
N ARG A 233 -20.40 33.36 -17.01
CA ARG A 233 -21.03 33.54 -15.69
C ARG A 233 -20.15 34.37 -14.75
N LEU A 234 -18.84 34.13 -14.74
CA LEU A 234 -17.90 34.93 -13.96
C LEU A 234 -17.80 36.38 -14.47
N THR A 235 -17.87 36.58 -15.78
CA THR A 235 -17.98 37.91 -16.40
C THR A 235 -19.25 38.62 -15.95
N ALA A 236 -20.39 37.91 -15.91
CA ALA A 236 -21.66 38.47 -15.43
C ALA A 236 -21.61 38.82 -13.92
N ARG A 237 -20.77 38.13 -13.13
CA ARG A 237 -20.46 38.48 -11.74
C ARG A 237 -19.42 39.60 -11.60
N GLY A 238 -18.93 40.16 -12.72
CA GLY A 238 -17.99 41.28 -12.73
C GLY A 238 -16.56 40.90 -12.33
N ARG A 239 -16.16 39.63 -12.45
CA ARG A 239 -14.79 39.17 -12.15
C ARG A 239 -13.81 39.61 -13.23
N ALA A 240 -12.57 39.92 -12.84
CA ALA A 240 -11.54 40.46 -13.71
C ALA A 240 -10.78 39.37 -14.49
N PHE A 241 -10.65 38.18 -13.92
CA PHE A 241 -9.98 37.05 -14.55
C PHE A 241 -10.44 35.71 -13.96
N VAL A 242 -10.10 34.63 -14.65
CA VAL A 242 -10.17 33.27 -14.12
C VAL A 242 -8.86 32.54 -14.38
N ASP A 243 -8.33 31.90 -13.34
CA ASP A 243 -7.11 31.08 -13.42
C ASP A 243 -7.42 29.58 -13.47
N LEU A 244 -6.51 28.81 -14.03
CA LEU A 244 -6.50 27.35 -13.97
C LEU A 244 -5.09 26.82 -13.81
N SER A 245 -4.96 25.63 -13.23
CA SER A 245 -3.72 24.85 -13.22
C SER A 245 -3.88 23.62 -14.13
N VAL A 246 -2.86 23.33 -14.93
CA VAL A 246 -2.81 22.17 -15.83
C VAL A 246 -1.43 21.53 -15.81
N LEU A 247 -1.35 20.20 -15.75
CA LEU A 247 -0.08 19.47 -15.81
C LEU A 247 0.72 19.86 -17.07
N ALA A 248 2.02 20.09 -16.92
CA ALA A 248 2.89 20.54 -18.02
C ALA A 248 2.92 19.55 -19.20
N GLU A 249 2.66 18.27 -18.95
CA GLU A 249 2.63 17.21 -19.96
C GLU A 249 1.31 17.17 -20.75
N ASN A 250 0.24 17.85 -20.29
CA ASN A 250 -1.06 17.82 -20.95
C ASN A 250 -1.12 18.83 -22.12
N THR A 251 -0.37 18.51 -23.18
CA THR A 251 -0.26 19.35 -24.39
C THR A 251 -1.60 19.60 -25.08
N GLY A 252 -2.55 18.66 -24.97
CA GLY A 252 -3.90 18.80 -25.52
C GLY A 252 -4.70 19.91 -24.85
N ALA A 253 -4.76 19.90 -23.51
CA ALA A 253 -5.43 20.94 -22.73
C ALA A 253 -4.73 22.29 -22.85
N ILE A 254 -3.39 22.32 -22.83
CA ILE A 254 -2.61 23.56 -23.01
C ILE A 254 -2.97 24.24 -24.34
N ARG A 255 -2.98 23.51 -25.46
CA ARG A 255 -3.38 24.05 -26.78
C ARG A 255 -4.82 24.58 -26.79
N LEU A 256 -5.72 23.94 -26.04
CA LEU A 256 -7.09 24.42 -25.91
C LEU A 256 -7.13 25.78 -25.19
N TYR A 257 -6.46 25.89 -24.05
CA TYR A 257 -6.44 27.12 -23.26
C TYR A 257 -5.79 28.29 -24.00
N GLU A 258 -4.67 28.06 -24.66
CA GLU A 258 -3.98 29.09 -25.46
C GLU A 258 -4.87 29.60 -26.60
N ARG A 259 -5.59 28.70 -27.29
CA ARG A 259 -6.56 29.08 -28.34
C ARG A 259 -7.72 29.91 -27.80
N LEU A 260 -8.14 29.65 -26.57
CA LEU A 260 -9.20 30.39 -25.88
C LEU A 260 -8.71 31.71 -25.26
N GLY A 261 -7.45 32.09 -25.50
CA GLY A 261 -6.88 33.37 -25.05
C GLY A 261 -6.35 33.35 -23.63
N PHE A 262 -6.15 32.18 -23.02
CA PHE A 262 -5.42 32.10 -21.76
C PHE A 262 -3.93 32.37 -22.00
N TYR A 263 -3.31 33.10 -21.08
CA TYR A 263 -1.87 33.29 -21.05
C TYR A 263 -1.27 32.74 -19.75
N ARG A 264 -0.01 32.31 -19.80
CA ARG A 264 0.67 31.72 -18.66
C ARG A 264 1.00 32.77 -17.60
N THR A 265 0.88 32.39 -16.33
CA THR A 265 1.31 33.18 -15.17
C THR A 265 2.44 32.48 -14.42
N ALA A 266 3.09 33.20 -13.49
CA ALA A 266 4.15 32.66 -12.64
C ALA A 266 3.62 31.95 -11.37
N THR A 267 2.29 31.87 -11.20
CA THR A 267 1.68 31.19 -10.06
C THR A 267 1.99 29.70 -10.10
N LEU A 268 2.45 29.17 -8.96
CA LEU A 268 2.73 27.75 -8.78
C LEU A 268 1.80 27.16 -7.73
N CYS A 269 1.52 25.86 -7.85
CA CYS A 269 0.79 25.11 -6.83
C CYS A 269 1.78 24.33 -5.95
N VAL A 270 1.48 24.24 -4.65
CA VAL A 270 2.21 23.39 -3.69
C VAL A 270 1.25 22.32 -3.19
N LYS A 271 1.72 21.07 -3.15
CA LYS A 271 0.96 19.91 -2.71
C LYS A 271 1.78 19.06 -1.73
N ARG A 272 1.09 18.24 -0.96
CA ARG A 272 1.72 17.26 -0.08
C ARG A 272 2.22 16.04 -0.85
N LYS A 273 3.39 15.54 -0.51
CA LYS A 273 3.86 14.22 -0.90
C LYS A 273 3.01 13.16 -0.20
N ASN A 274 2.11 12.54 -0.93
CA ASN A 274 1.22 11.49 -0.47
C ASN A 274 1.02 10.43 -1.57
N PRO A 275 0.41 9.26 -1.29
CA PRO A 275 0.19 8.22 -2.31
C PRO A 275 -0.58 8.70 -3.55
N ILE A 276 -1.54 9.62 -3.38
CA ILE A 276 -2.36 10.17 -4.49
C ILE A 276 -1.48 10.99 -5.46
N ASN A 277 -0.54 11.76 -4.92
CA ASN A 277 0.37 12.61 -5.67
C ASN A 277 1.66 11.90 -6.08
N GLN A 278 1.84 10.62 -5.73
CA GLN A 278 3.10 9.88 -5.90
C GLN A 278 3.69 10.03 -7.30
N ARG A 279 2.86 9.91 -8.35
CA ARG A 279 3.30 10.04 -9.74
C ARG A 279 3.84 11.42 -10.13
N LEU A 280 3.56 12.46 -9.35
CA LEU A 280 3.91 13.85 -9.65
C LEU A 280 5.23 14.30 -9.03
N PHE A 281 5.66 13.66 -7.94
CA PHE A 281 6.90 14.01 -7.24
C PHE A 281 7.94 12.90 -7.25
N LEU A 282 7.56 11.68 -7.61
CA LEU A 282 8.55 10.65 -7.88
C LEU A 282 9.29 10.95 -9.19
N PRO A 283 10.62 10.74 -9.23
CA PRO A 283 11.35 10.75 -10.48
C PRO A 283 10.77 9.69 -11.43
N ALA A 284 10.93 9.91 -12.74
CA ALA A 284 10.62 8.88 -13.73
C ALA A 284 11.30 7.56 -13.32
N ALA A 285 10.55 6.45 -13.43
CA ALA A 285 11.04 5.15 -13.01
C ALA A 285 12.40 4.85 -13.66
N PRO A 286 13.42 4.40 -12.88
CA PRO A 286 14.74 4.18 -13.41
C PRO A 286 14.72 3.10 -14.51
N LYS A 287 15.68 3.18 -15.43
CA LYS A 287 15.83 2.18 -16.50
C LYS A 287 15.94 0.78 -15.87
N GLY A 288 15.14 -0.17 -16.33
CA GLY A 288 15.12 -1.54 -15.81
C GLY A 288 14.17 -1.78 -14.63
N TYR A 289 13.57 -0.74 -14.05
CA TYR A 289 12.64 -0.85 -12.92
C TYR A 289 11.48 -1.84 -13.14
N HIS A 290 10.90 -1.87 -14.35
CA HIS A 290 9.80 -2.77 -14.70
C HIS A 290 10.20 -4.26 -14.75
N ARG A 291 11.50 -4.57 -14.70
CA ARG A 291 12.05 -5.94 -14.69
C ARG A 291 12.46 -6.40 -13.29
N LEU A 292 12.36 -5.54 -12.28
CA LEU A 292 12.69 -5.91 -10.90
C LEU A 292 11.73 -6.99 -10.39
N ASN A 293 12.27 -7.93 -9.63
CA ASN A 293 11.44 -8.83 -8.83
C ASN A 293 10.68 -8.05 -7.73
N PRO A 294 9.60 -8.61 -7.16
CA PRO A 294 8.80 -7.90 -6.14
C PRO A 294 9.60 -7.49 -4.90
N TYR A 295 10.57 -8.30 -4.47
CA TYR A 295 11.41 -8.03 -3.30
C TYR A 295 12.30 -6.79 -3.46
N ALA A 296 12.91 -6.60 -4.63
CA ALA A 296 13.69 -5.39 -4.94
C ALA A 296 12.78 -4.20 -5.25
N LYS A 297 11.62 -4.44 -5.89
CA LYS A 297 10.69 -3.39 -6.28
C LYS A 297 10.15 -2.61 -5.07
N ILE A 298 9.78 -3.29 -3.98
CA ILE A 298 9.28 -2.62 -2.77
C ILE A 298 10.32 -1.69 -2.13
N VAL A 299 11.62 -2.08 -2.18
CA VAL A 299 12.73 -1.24 -1.69
C VAL A 299 12.92 -0.03 -2.60
N ALA A 300 12.87 -0.22 -3.92
CA ALA A 300 12.97 0.86 -4.88
C ALA A 300 11.80 1.87 -4.73
N ASP A 301 10.58 1.38 -4.54
CA ASP A 301 9.39 2.21 -4.39
C ASP A 301 9.44 3.06 -3.12
N GLU A 302 9.84 2.45 -1.99
CA GLU A 302 10.07 3.16 -0.74
C GLU A 302 11.16 4.23 -0.89
N ALA A 303 12.30 3.86 -1.46
CA ALA A 303 13.43 4.77 -1.65
C ALA A 303 13.04 5.97 -2.51
N MET A 304 12.40 5.73 -3.66
CA MET A 304 11.90 6.81 -4.53
C MET A 304 10.92 7.72 -3.78
N ARG A 305 10.02 7.16 -2.96
CA ARG A 305 9.03 7.94 -2.18
C ARG A 305 9.69 8.94 -1.23
N ARG A 306 10.85 8.59 -0.70
CA ARG A 306 11.66 9.45 0.18
C ARG A 306 12.62 10.37 -0.57
N GLY A 307 12.54 10.42 -1.90
CA GLY A 307 13.47 11.20 -2.72
C GLY A 307 14.88 10.62 -2.76
N ILE A 308 15.07 9.37 -2.34
CA ILE A 308 16.34 8.66 -2.50
C ILE A 308 16.47 8.29 -3.97
N ARG A 309 17.60 8.67 -4.58
CA ARG A 309 17.88 8.32 -5.96
C ARG A 309 18.08 6.81 -6.06
N VAL A 310 17.32 6.18 -6.97
CA VAL A 310 17.41 4.75 -7.25
C VAL A 310 18.02 4.54 -8.64
N GLU A 311 19.08 3.77 -8.70
CA GLU A 311 19.64 3.22 -9.93
C GLU A 311 19.50 1.69 -9.89
N VAL A 312 18.93 1.10 -10.95
CA VAL A 312 18.82 -0.35 -11.09
C VAL A 312 20.06 -0.84 -11.84
N THR A 313 21.01 -1.43 -11.11
CA THR A 313 22.29 -1.89 -11.68
C THR A 313 22.15 -3.27 -12.32
N ASP A 314 21.38 -4.17 -11.71
CA ASP A 314 21.00 -5.46 -12.28
C ASP A 314 19.56 -5.84 -11.89
N PRO A 315 18.59 -5.72 -12.82
CA PRO A 315 17.20 -6.05 -12.51
C PRO A 315 16.94 -7.54 -12.28
N GLY A 316 17.71 -8.42 -12.92
CA GLY A 316 17.53 -9.88 -12.77
C GLY A 316 18.07 -10.40 -11.45
N TRP A 317 19.16 -9.78 -10.97
CA TRP A 317 19.74 -10.05 -9.66
C TRP A 317 19.01 -9.37 -8.50
N GLY A 318 18.16 -8.38 -8.80
CA GLY A 318 17.48 -7.54 -7.81
C GLY A 318 18.40 -6.50 -7.17
N GLU A 319 19.45 -6.07 -7.90
CA GLU A 319 20.46 -5.15 -7.40
C GLU A 319 20.08 -3.69 -7.67
N LEU A 320 20.18 -2.88 -6.62
CA LEU A 320 19.89 -1.45 -6.62
C LEU A 320 21.08 -0.69 -6.02
N ARG A 321 21.38 0.48 -6.59
CA ARG A 321 22.21 1.50 -5.96
C ARG A 321 21.30 2.63 -5.50
N LEU A 322 21.28 2.85 -4.19
CA LEU A 322 20.47 3.86 -3.52
C LEU A 322 21.37 5.01 -3.09
N SER A 323 21.02 6.25 -3.41
CA SER A 323 21.84 7.43 -3.08
C SER A 323 21.00 8.58 -2.52
N ASN A 324 21.42 9.14 -1.39
CA ASN A 324 20.86 10.38 -0.84
C ASN A 324 21.96 11.22 -0.19
N GLY A 325 22.06 12.49 -0.59
CA GLY A 325 23.16 13.37 -0.19
C GLY A 325 24.53 12.74 -0.52
N GLY A 326 25.41 12.67 0.48
CA GLY A 326 26.73 12.02 0.36
C GLY A 326 26.75 10.51 0.61
N ARG A 327 25.60 9.89 0.95
CA ARG A 327 25.52 8.46 1.30
C ARG A 327 25.01 7.68 0.09
N THR A 328 25.71 6.60 -0.25
CA THR A 328 25.29 5.63 -1.26
C THR A 328 25.41 4.25 -0.68
N ILE A 329 24.38 3.42 -0.87
CA ILE A 329 24.36 2.02 -0.45
C ILE A 329 23.92 1.15 -1.63
N VAL A 330 24.64 0.06 -1.85
CA VAL A 330 24.22 -1.00 -2.77
C VAL A 330 23.40 -2.04 -1.99
N THR A 331 22.29 -2.46 -2.59
CA THR A 331 21.42 -3.52 -2.05
C THR A 331 21.15 -4.57 -3.10
N ARG A 332 21.05 -5.83 -2.68
CA ARG A 332 20.42 -6.91 -3.42
C ARG A 332 19.18 -7.32 -2.65
N GLU A 333 18.01 -6.86 -3.10
CA GLU A 333 16.76 -6.96 -2.33
C GLU A 333 16.95 -6.39 -0.90
N SER A 334 16.76 -7.19 0.15
CA SER A 334 16.96 -6.79 1.55
C SER A 334 18.41 -6.94 2.05
N LEU A 335 19.31 -7.52 1.26
CA LEU A 335 20.73 -7.61 1.60
C LEU A 335 21.39 -6.28 1.25
N SER A 336 22.14 -5.70 2.19
CA SER A 336 22.80 -4.40 1.98
C SER A 336 24.27 -4.46 2.38
N GLU A 337 25.03 -3.44 2.01
CA GLU A 337 26.42 -3.23 2.47
C GLU A 337 26.56 -3.15 4.01
N LEU A 338 25.46 -2.94 4.74
CA LEU A 338 25.47 -2.97 6.21
C LEU A 338 25.55 -4.39 6.78
N THR A 339 25.20 -5.42 6.00
CA THR A 339 25.38 -6.81 6.38
C THR A 339 26.81 -7.23 6.08
N SER A 340 27.62 -7.42 7.12
CA SER A 340 29.02 -7.84 6.96
C SER A 340 29.14 -9.24 6.36
N ALA A 341 30.25 -9.51 5.66
CA ALA A 341 30.56 -10.87 5.18
C ALA A 341 30.65 -11.88 6.33
N VAL A 342 31.04 -11.44 7.53
CA VAL A 342 31.05 -12.27 8.74
C VAL A 342 29.62 -12.66 9.13
N ALA A 343 28.72 -11.70 9.23
CA ALA A 343 27.30 -11.94 9.55
C ALA A 343 26.64 -12.88 8.52
N MET A 344 26.87 -12.61 7.23
CA MET A 344 26.41 -13.46 6.12
C MET A 344 26.92 -14.90 6.26
N SER A 345 28.23 -15.10 6.50
CA SER A 345 28.81 -16.44 6.66
C SER A 345 28.32 -17.19 7.90
N ARG A 346 27.94 -16.47 8.97
CA ARG A 346 27.33 -17.07 10.17
C ARG A 346 25.95 -17.63 9.87
N CYS A 347 25.16 -16.93 9.04
CA CYS A 347 23.81 -17.35 8.62
C CYS A 347 23.83 -18.47 7.57
N ASP A 348 24.78 -18.43 6.63
CA ASP A 348 24.94 -19.46 5.57
C ASP A 348 25.20 -20.86 6.16
N ASP A 349 26.01 -20.96 7.22
CA ASP A 349 26.34 -22.24 7.87
C ASP A 349 25.46 -22.47 9.11
N LYS A 350 24.46 -23.35 8.97
CA LYS A 350 23.50 -23.68 10.03
C LYS A 350 24.17 -24.21 11.31
N ARG A 351 25.37 -24.80 11.22
CA ARG A 351 26.15 -25.24 12.39
C ARG A 351 26.68 -24.05 13.18
N VAL A 352 27.16 -23.03 12.48
CA VAL A 352 27.69 -21.81 13.08
C VAL A 352 26.55 -21.00 13.70
N THR A 353 25.45 -20.82 12.97
CA THR A 353 24.22 -20.21 13.51
C THR A 353 23.80 -20.92 14.81
N ARG A 354 23.63 -22.25 14.77
CA ARG A 354 23.21 -23.02 15.94
C ARG A 354 24.13 -22.83 17.14
N ARG A 355 25.45 -22.90 16.94
CA ARG A 355 26.45 -22.71 18.00
C ARG A 355 26.33 -21.32 18.63
N ILE A 356 26.27 -20.26 17.82
CA ILE A 356 26.15 -18.88 18.30
C ILE A 356 24.85 -18.69 19.10
N LEU A 357 23.72 -19.20 18.59
CA LEU A 357 22.44 -19.09 19.30
C LEU A 357 22.47 -19.86 20.62
N THR A 358 23.08 -21.05 20.66
CA THR A 358 23.26 -21.82 21.90
C THR A 358 24.12 -21.08 22.92
N GLU A 359 25.25 -20.51 22.48
CA GLU A 359 26.16 -19.72 23.33
C GLU A 359 25.49 -18.46 23.88
N ALA A 360 24.53 -17.89 23.13
CA ALA A 360 23.69 -16.78 23.56
C ALA A 360 22.55 -17.18 24.51
N GLY A 361 22.43 -18.46 24.87
CA GLY A 361 21.38 -18.97 25.77
C GLY A 361 20.02 -19.17 25.10
N LEU A 362 19.96 -19.19 23.77
CA LEU A 362 18.72 -19.33 23.01
C LEU A 362 18.40 -20.80 22.72
N SER A 363 17.10 -21.10 22.71
CA SER A 363 16.57 -22.45 22.45
C SER A 363 16.79 -22.87 21.00
N VAL A 364 17.59 -23.92 20.80
CA VAL A 364 17.79 -24.58 19.49
C VAL A 364 17.59 -26.09 19.62
N PRO A 365 17.25 -26.82 18.55
CA PRO A 365 17.13 -28.26 18.63
C PRO A 365 18.47 -28.89 19.04
N ALA A 366 18.40 -29.96 19.83
CA ALA A 366 19.54 -30.85 20.01
C ALA A 366 20.00 -31.33 18.62
N GLY A 367 21.29 -31.31 18.35
CA GLY A 367 21.78 -31.69 17.03
C GLY A 367 23.28 -31.89 16.97
N ARG A 368 23.71 -32.63 15.95
CA ARG A 368 25.10 -33.03 15.72
C ARG A 368 25.42 -33.06 14.23
N THR A 369 26.69 -32.82 13.90
CA THR A 369 27.19 -33.01 12.52
C THR A 369 27.39 -34.51 12.27
N ALA A 370 26.89 -35.01 11.14
CA ALA A 370 27.12 -36.39 10.72
C ALA A 370 28.58 -36.57 10.28
N THR A 371 29.27 -37.57 10.82
CA THR A 371 30.65 -37.91 10.42
C THR A 371 30.70 -39.32 9.83
N ALA A 372 31.54 -39.53 8.81
CA ALA A 372 31.59 -40.80 8.08
C ALA A 372 31.92 -42.00 8.99
N ASP A 373 32.73 -41.76 10.02
CA ASP A 373 33.21 -42.79 10.95
C ASP A 373 32.36 -42.93 12.22
N ALA A 374 31.21 -42.22 12.32
CA ALA A 374 30.39 -42.20 13.53
C ALA A 374 28.94 -42.64 13.30
N ALA A 375 28.72 -43.58 12.38
CA ALA A 375 27.38 -44.15 12.12
C ALA A 375 26.70 -44.67 13.40
N ASP A 376 27.47 -45.29 14.31
CA ASP A 376 26.96 -45.76 15.60
C ASP A 376 26.51 -44.60 16.50
N ALA A 377 27.23 -43.48 16.48
CA ALA A 377 26.92 -42.32 17.28
C ALA A 377 25.73 -41.53 16.70
N ASP A 378 25.57 -41.50 15.38
CA ASP A 378 24.40 -40.94 14.71
C ASP A 378 23.14 -41.78 15.00
N ALA A 379 23.28 -43.11 14.99
CA ALA A 379 22.21 -44.03 15.38
C ALA A 379 21.86 -43.93 16.88
N ALA A 380 22.85 -43.75 17.75
CA ALA A 380 22.65 -43.53 19.18
C ALA A 380 21.89 -42.21 19.44
N PHE A 381 22.25 -41.14 18.73
CA PHE A 381 21.53 -39.87 18.82
C PHE A 381 20.07 -40.01 18.36
N LEU A 382 19.82 -40.73 17.26
CA LEU A 382 18.45 -41.03 16.81
C LEU A 382 17.67 -41.80 17.89
N ALA A 383 18.29 -42.78 18.54
CA ALA A 383 17.64 -43.54 19.61
C ALA A 383 17.31 -42.66 20.83
N GLU A 384 18.16 -41.69 21.16
CA GLU A 384 17.96 -40.74 22.24
C GLU A 384 16.78 -39.79 21.99
N VAL A 385 16.73 -39.16 20.81
CA VAL A 385 15.74 -38.11 20.51
C VAL A 385 14.49 -38.64 19.80
N GLY A 386 14.50 -39.89 19.35
CA GLY A 386 13.40 -40.62 18.73
C GLY A 386 13.09 -40.24 17.27
N ARG A 387 13.04 -38.95 16.95
CA ARG A 387 12.79 -38.45 15.58
C ARG A 387 13.78 -37.37 15.22
N VAL A 388 14.37 -37.45 14.02
CA VAL A 388 15.35 -36.47 13.55
C VAL A 388 14.98 -35.86 12.19
N VAL A 389 15.51 -34.66 11.97
CA VAL A 389 15.61 -33.99 10.68
C VAL A 389 17.06 -34.05 10.24
N VAL A 390 17.29 -34.42 8.98
CA VAL A 390 18.62 -34.44 8.37
C VAL A 390 18.65 -33.36 7.29
N LYS A 391 19.59 -32.42 7.39
CA LYS A 391 19.71 -31.30 6.45
C LYS A 391 21.17 -31.00 6.11
N PRO A 392 21.46 -30.53 4.88
CA PRO A 392 22.77 -29.96 4.56
C PRO A 392 23.12 -28.80 5.50
N ALA A 393 24.39 -28.66 5.89
CA ALA A 393 24.82 -27.54 6.73
C ALA A 393 24.67 -26.18 6.03
N ARG A 394 24.77 -26.18 4.70
CA ARG A 394 24.60 -25.02 3.81
C ARG A 394 23.64 -25.37 2.70
N GLY A 395 22.84 -24.39 2.28
CA GLY A 395 21.86 -24.54 1.20
C GLY A 395 20.51 -23.88 1.51
N GLU A 396 19.75 -23.65 0.45
CA GLU A 396 18.47 -22.93 0.44
C GLU A 396 17.31 -23.82 -0.05
N GLN A 397 16.08 -23.30 0.07
CA GLN A 397 14.84 -23.84 -0.51
C GLN A 397 14.44 -25.26 -0.06
N GLY A 398 15.07 -25.78 1.00
CA GLY A 398 14.78 -27.11 1.54
C GLY A 398 15.40 -28.27 0.75
N ASN A 399 16.33 -27.99 -0.17
CA ASN A 399 17.01 -29.03 -0.95
C ASN A 399 17.86 -29.94 -0.04
N GLY A 400 17.72 -31.25 -0.23
CA GLY A 400 18.44 -32.26 0.56
C GLY A 400 17.95 -32.46 1.99
N ILE A 401 16.84 -31.82 2.39
CA ILE A 401 16.27 -31.97 3.73
C ILE A 401 15.37 -33.22 3.77
N THR A 402 15.60 -34.08 4.76
CA THR A 402 14.72 -35.21 5.09
C THR A 402 14.15 -35.02 6.48
N VAL A 403 12.82 -34.96 6.60
CA VAL A 403 12.09 -34.73 7.85
C VAL A 403 11.48 -36.04 8.36
N GLY A 404 11.46 -36.27 9.66
CA GLY A 404 10.73 -37.39 10.27
C GLY A 404 11.45 -38.73 10.21
N VAL A 405 12.78 -38.72 10.16
CA VAL A 405 13.59 -39.95 10.17
C VAL A 405 13.46 -40.64 11.54
N ARG A 406 13.12 -41.93 11.51
CA ARG A 406 12.82 -42.76 12.70
C ARG A 406 13.66 -44.02 12.82
N THR A 407 14.36 -44.43 11.76
CA THR A 407 15.11 -45.69 11.74
C THR A 407 16.56 -45.46 11.32
N PRO A 408 17.52 -46.25 11.82
CA PRO A 408 18.93 -46.13 11.43
C PRO A 408 19.15 -46.24 9.91
N ARG A 409 18.42 -47.14 9.24
CA ARG A 409 18.48 -47.30 7.79
C ARG A 409 18.00 -46.04 7.06
N ALA A 410 16.89 -45.45 7.50
CA ALA A 410 16.39 -44.20 6.93
C ALA A 410 17.36 -43.04 7.21
N LEU A 411 18.01 -43.03 8.37
CA LEU A 411 19.04 -42.04 8.71
C LEU A 411 20.24 -42.10 7.77
N THR A 412 20.77 -43.29 7.50
CA THR A 412 21.87 -43.47 6.53
C THR A 412 21.49 -42.96 5.15
N ALA A 413 20.27 -43.29 4.67
CA ALA A 413 19.79 -42.83 3.37
C ALA A 413 19.61 -41.29 3.32
N ALA A 414 19.04 -40.70 4.38
CA ALA A 414 18.86 -39.26 4.50
C ALA A 414 20.19 -38.51 4.53
N VAL A 415 21.19 -39.03 5.25
CA VAL A 415 22.55 -38.45 5.28
C VAL A 415 23.21 -38.55 3.91
N ALA A 416 23.09 -39.68 3.21
CA ALA A 416 23.63 -39.84 1.87
C ALA A 416 22.99 -38.85 0.87
N LEU A 417 21.67 -38.65 0.96
CA LEU A 417 20.95 -37.65 0.17
C LEU A 417 21.46 -36.23 0.46
N ALA A 418 21.53 -35.84 1.72
CA ALA A 418 22.00 -34.51 2.13
C ALA A 418 23.46 -34.25 1.70
N ARG A 419 24.32 -35.29 1.75
CA ARG A 419 25.71 -35.23 1.27
C ARG A 419 25.85 -34.90 -0.21
N GLY A 420 24.83 -35.21 -1.02
CA GLY A 420 24.78 -34.81 -2.43
C GLY A 420 24.73 -33.30 -2.64
N PHE A 421 24.31 -32.53 -1.62
CA PHE A 421 24.18 -31.07 -1.66
C PHE A 421 25.28 -30.35 -0.88
N CYS A 422 25.68 -30.88 0.27
CA CYS A 422 26.76 -30.32 1.10
C CYS A 422 27.55 -31.45 1.77
N PRO A 423 28.90 -31.44 1.75
CA PRO A 423 29.69 -32.48 2.41
C PRO A 423 29.46 -32.53 3.93
N ASP A 424 29.09 -31.39 4.51
CA ASP A 424 28.72 -31.24 5.91
C ASP A 424 27.20 -31.42 6.07
N VAL A 425 26.79 -32.40 6.88
CA VAL A 425 25.38 -32.72 7.12
C VAL A 425 25.07 -32.58 8.60
N LEU A 426 23.92 -31.99 8.92
CA LEU A 426 23.43 -31.77 10.26
C LEU A 426 22.24 -32.71 10.53
N ILE A 427 22.28 -33.37 11.69
CA ILE A 427 21.21 -34.21 12.23
C ILE A 427 20.65 -33.48 13.46
N GLU A 428 19.39 -33.09 13.42
CA GLU A 428 18.73 -32.36 14.50
C GLU A 428 17.51 -33.11 15.03
N GLN A 429 17.20 -32.95 16.30
CA GLN A 429 15.94 -33.39 16.89
C GLN A 429 14.77 -32.74 16.13
N MET A 430 13.82 -33.56 15.70
CA MET A 430 12.58 -33.05 15.12
C MET A 430 11.68 -32.50 16.24
N ARG A 431 11.34 -31.21 16.13
CA ARG A 431 10.36 -30.55 16.99
C ARG A 431 9.06 -30.39 16.23
N ASP A 432 7.94 -30.53 16.94
CA ASP A 432 6.62 -30.22 16.40
C ASP A 432 6.28 -28.75 16.69
N GLY A 433 5.52 -28.10 15.80
CA GLY A 433 5.10 -26.71 15.94
C GLY A 433 4.68 -26.08 14.62
N GLU A 434 4.11 -24.89 14.68
CA GLU A 434 3.92 -23.99 13.55
C GLU A 434 5.25 -23.29 13.20
N ASP A 435 5.45 -23.06 11.91
CA ASP A 435 6.62 -22.37 11.37
C ASP A 435 6.41 -20.85 11.47
N LEU A 436 7.10 -20.22 12.42
CA LEU A 436 7.04 -18.79 12.70
C LEU A 436 8.25 -18.08 12.08
N ARG A 437 7.99 -17.14 11.18
CA ARG A 437 8.96 -16.25 10.57
C ARG A 437 8.93 -14.90 11.28
N VAL A 438 10.03 -14.47 11.88
CA VAL A 438 10.18 -13.14 12.49
C VAL A 438 11.20 -12.31 11.70
N ILE A 439 10.79 -11.15 11.22
CA ILE A 439 11.66 -10.18 10.54
C ILE A 439 12.18 -9.19 11.57
N VAL A 440 13.51 -9.19 11.73
CA VAL A 440 14.24 -8.24 12.57
C VAL A 440 15.02 -7.28 11.68
N ILE A 441 14.84 -5.98 11.89
CA ILE A 441 15.54 -4.90 11.18
C ILE A 441 16.06 -3.92 12.23
N ASP A 442 17.33 -3.56 12.16
CA ASP A 442 18.00 -2.68 13.13
C ASP A 442 17.86 -3.18 14.58
N HIS A 443 17.91 -4.50 14.76
CA HIS A 443 17.67 -5.18 16.05
C HIS A 443 16.30 -4.90 16.69
N GLU A 444 15.29 -4.57 15.89
CA GLU A 444 13.90 -4.45 16.29
C GLU A 444 13.03 -5.46 15.51
N VAL A 445 12.07 -6.09 16.18
CA VAL A 445 11.07 -6.92 15.49
C VAL A 445 10.13 -6.00 14.72
N VAL A 446 10.07 -6.18 13.40
CA VAL A 446 9.22 -5.38 12.51
C VAL A 446 7.99 -6.16 12.06
N ALA A 447 8.11 -7.47 11.87
CA ALA A 447 7.00 -8.32 11.48
C ALA A 447 7.20 -9.74 12.01
N ALA A 448 6.09 -10.43 12.28
CA ALA A 448 6.07 -11.85 12.57
C ALA A 448 4.90 -12.50 11.83
N ALA A 449 5.14 -13.65 11.21
CA ALA A 449 4.11 -14.35 10.48
C ALA A 449 4.25 -15.87 10.60
N VAL A 450 3.12 -16.54 10.82
CA VAL A 450 3.04 -18.00 10.75
C VAL A 450 2.92 -18.43 9.30
N ARG A 451 3.84 -19.28 8.86
CA ARG A 451 3.83 -19.92 7.54
C ARG A 451 3.14 -21.27 7.66
N ARG A 452 2.16 -21.53 6.80
CA ARG A 452 1.48 -22.82 6.73
C ARG A 452 1.77 -23.52 5.40
N PRO A 453 2.03 -24.85 5.42
CA PRO A 453 2.15 -25.64 4.20
C PRO A 453 0.90 -25.53 3.33
N ALA A 454 1.08 -25.79 2.03
CA ALA A 454 -0.06 -25.83 1.12
C ALA A 454 -1.06 -26.90 1.57
N GLN A 455 -2.33 -26.51 1.64
CA GLN A 455 -3.45 -27.36 2.03
C GLN A 455 -4.58 -27.23 1.01
N ILE A 456 -5.34 -28.31 0.87
CA ILE A 456 -6.61 -28.35 0.12
C ILE A 456 -7.74 -28.70 1.08
N THR A 457 -8.95 -28.27 0.74
CA THR A 457 -10.18 -28.61 1.48
C THR A 457 -11.07 -29.42 0.57
N GLY A 458 -11.53 -30.57 1.05
CA GLY A 458 -12.43 -31.45 0.31
C GLY A 458 -13.81 -30.83 0.15
N ASP A 459 -14.40 -31.02 -1.01
CA ASP A 459 -15.79 -30.65 -1.31
C ASP A 459 -16.69 -31.88 -1.52
N GLY A 460 -16.15 -33.08 -1.29
CA GLY A 460 -16.87 -34.35 -1.45
C GLY A 460 -17.19 -34.73 -2.90
N VAL A 461 -16.73 -33.94 -3.89
CA VAL A 461 -17.08 -34.14 -5.30
C VAL A 461 -15.83 -34.26 -6.19
N HIS A 462 -14.88 -33.34 -6.06
CA HIS A 462 -13.70 -33.30 -6.91
C HIS A 462 -12.56 -34.15 -6.35
N ASP A 463 -11.73 -34.68 -7.24
CA ASP A 463 -10.54 -35.42 -6.83
C ASP A 463 -9.45 -34.48 -6.29
N ILE A 464 -8.49 -35.05 -5.55
CA ILE A 464 -7.39 -34.30 -4.95
C ILE A 464 -6.57 -33.54 -6.01
N ALA A 465 -6.37 -34.10 -7.21
CA ALA A 465 -5.64 -33.42 -8.28
C ALA A 465 -6.36 -32.15 -8.75
N GLU A 466 -7.67 -32.21 -8.93
CA GLU A 466 -8.51 -31.05 -9.28
C GLU A 466 -8.53 -30.00 -8.16
N LEU A 467 -8.61 -30.42 -6.90
CA LEU A 467 -8.54 -29.52 -5.74
C LEU A 467 -7.18 -28.81 -5.66
N ILE A 468 -6.08 -29.52 -5.87
CA ILE A 468 -4.72 -28.94 -5.94
C ILE A 468 -4.62 -27.93 -7.07
N GLU A 469 -5.19 -28.23 -8.24
CA GLU A 469 -5.14 -27.33 -9.39
C GLU A 469 -5.98 -26.05 -9.15
N ARG A 470 -7.18 -26.19 -8.59
CA ARG A 470 -8.03 -25.06 -8.19
C ARG A 470 -7.31 -24.16 -7.17
N GLN A 471 -6.75 -24.75 -6.13
CA GLN A 471 -6.01 -24.00 -5.11
C GLN A 471 -4.77 -23.33 -5.70
N SER A 472 -4.04 -24.02 -6.58
CA SER A 472 -2.90 -23.48 -7.31
C SER A 472 -3.27 -22.25 -8.15
N ARG A 473 -4.38 -22.30 -8.90
CA ARG A 473 -4.86 -21.15 -9.67
C ARG A 473 -5.20 -19.96 -8.76
N ARG A 474 -5.85 -20.22 -7.63
CA ARG A 474 -6.19 -19.19 -6.64
C ARG A 474 -4.94 -18.55 -6.04
N ARG A 475 -3.93 -19.35 -5.68
CA ARG A 475 -2.65 -18.85 -5.14
C ARG A 475 -1.88 -18.03 -6.17
N ALA A 476 -1.77 -18.53 -7.40
CA ALA A 476 -1.11 -17.80 -8.49
C ALA A 476 -1.78 -16.44 -8.74
N ALA A 477 -3.11 -16.37 -8.73
CA ALA A 477 -3.83 -15.10 -8.86
C ALA A 477 -3.55 -14.14 -7.69
N ALA A 478 -3.47 -14.65 -6.46
CA ALA A 478 -3.24 -13.84 -5.26
C ALA A 478 -1.80 -13.30 -5.15
N THR A 479 -0.81 -14.00 -5.70
CA THR A 479 0.62 -13.65 -5.58
C THR A 479 1.22 -13.16 -6.91
N GLY A 480 0.41 -12.75 -7.88
CA GLY A 480 0.90 -12.30 -9.19
C GLY A 480 1.66 -13.37 -9.99
N GLY A 481 1.39 -14.65 -9.73
CA GLY A 481 1.99 -15.80 -10.41
C GLY A 481 3.07 -16.53 -9.62
N GLU A 482 3.55 -16.00 -8.50
CA GLU A 482 4.69 -16.58 -7.76
C GLU A 482 4.42 -17.91 -7.04
N SER A 483 3.16 -18.22 -6.69
CA SER A 483 2.79 -19.33 -5.82
C SER A 483 1.96 -20.37 -6.56
N ARG A 484 2.48 -21.60 -6.67
CA ARG A 484 1.75 -22.75 -7.25
C ARG A 484 2.11 -24.03 -6.51
N ILE A 485 1.14 -24.93 -6.31
CA ILE A 485 1.42 -26.23 -5.70
C ILE A 485 1.93 -27.18 -6.81
N PRO A 486 3.19 -27.64 -6.76
CA PRO A 486 3.69 -28.62 -7.72
C PRO A 486 3.09 -30.00 -7.43
N VAL A 487 2.78 -30.75 -8.49
CA VAL A 487 2.38 -32.17 -8.38
C VAL A 487 3.58 -33.04 -8.72
N ASP A 488 4.58 -33.01 -7.85
CA ASP A 488 5.83 -33.76 -7.92
C ASP A 488 5.79 -35.01 -7.01
N ASP A 489 6.91 -35.74 -6.92
CA ASP A 489 7.01 -36.94 -6.08
C ASP A 489 6.81 -36.61 -4.59
N MET A 490 7.26 -35.44 -4.12
CA MET A 490 7.02 -35.02 -2.74
C MET A 490 5.53 -34.85 -2.44
N THR A 491 4.77 -34.24 -3.36
CA THR A 491 3.32 -34.11 -3.20
C THR A 491 2.66 -35.49 -3.16
N ARG A 492 3.11 -36.45 -3.98
CA ARG A 492 2.60 -37.84 -3.97
C ARG A 492 2.92 -38.55 -2.66
N ASP A 493 4.13 -38.38 -2.13
CA ASP A 493 4.55 -38.99 -0.86
C ASP A 493 3.71 -38.47 0.31
N VAL A 494 3.44 -37.16 0.36
CA VAL A 494 2.61 -36.55 1.41
C VAL A 494 1.18 -37.08 1.37
N LEU A 495 0.60 -37.22 0.17
CA LEU A 495 -0.72 -37.79 0.00
C LEU A 495 -0.75 -39.26 0.45
N ALA A 496 0.23 -40.06 0.03
CA ALA A 496 0.33 -41.47 0.37
C ALA A 496 0.47 -41.70 1.89
N GLU A 497 1.25 -40.87 2.58
CA GLU A 497 1.37 -40.90 4.05
C GLU A 497 0.04 -40.59 4.75
N ALA A 498 -0.78 -39.72 4.16
CA ALA A 498 -2.13 -39.43 4.65
C ALA A 498 -3.17 -40.49 4.24
N GLY A 499 -2.78 -41.52 3.49
CA GLY A 499 -3.65 -42.58 3.01
C GLY A 499 -4.46 -42.24 1.77
N TYR A 500 -4.05 -41.22 1.01
CA TYR A 500 -4.74 -40.75 -0.20
C TYR A 500 -3.86 -40.84 -1.46
N GLY A 501 -4.51 -41.02 -2.60
CA GLY A 501 -3.97 -40.85 -3.94
C GLY A 501 -4.58 -39.64 -4.64
N LEU A 502 -3.98 -39.21 -5.75
CA LEU A 502 -4.43 -38.03 -6.50
C LEU A 502 -5.86 -38.13 -7.06
N ARG A 503 -6.36 -39.35 -7.28
CA ARG A 503 -7.70 -39.61 -7.83
C ARG A 503 -8.75 -39.84 -6.75
N ASP A 504 -8.37 -39.79 -5.48
CA ASP A 504 -9.31 -39.95 -4.39
C ASP A 504 -10.08 -38.65 -4.18
N VAL A 505 -11.33 -38.78 -3.75
CA VAL A 505 -12.19 -37.65 -3.39
C VAL A 505 -12.07 -37.41 -1.90
N LEU A 506 -11.61 -36.21 -1.53
CA LEU A 506 -11.46 -35.82 -0.14
C LEU A 506 -12.86 -35.48 0.44
N PRO A 507 -13.25 -36.04 1.61
CA PRO A 507 -14.56 -35.77 2.20
C PRO A 507 -14.83 -34.27 2.39
N GLU A 508 -16.09 -33.88 2.27
CA GLU A 508 -16.49 -32.48 2.41
C GLU A 508 -16.04 -31.89 3.75
N GLY A 509 -15.33 -30.76 3.70
CA GLY A 509 -14.79 -30.06 4.86
C GLY A 509 -13.48 -30.61 5.42
N ALA A 510 -13.00 -31.78 4.97
CA ALA A 510 -11.72 -32.31 5.40
C ALA A 510 -10.55 -31.48 4.82
N VAL A 511 -9.58 -31.12 5.65
CA VAL A 511 -8.38 -30.38 5.24
C VAL A 511 -7.20 -31.33 5.13
N LEU A 512 -6.53 -31.32 3.97
CA LEU A 512 -5.38 -32.16 3.70
C LEU A 512 -4.18 -31.30 3.31
N ALA A 513 -3.07 -31.45 4.05
CA ALA A 513 -1.79 -30.90 3.65
C ALA A 513 -1.25 -31.66 2.44
N VAL A 514 -0.76 -30.92 1.44
CA VAL A 514 -0.21 -31.49 0.19
C VAL A 514 1.28 -31.22 0.03
N ARG A 515 1.87 -30.47 0.98
CA ARG A 515 3.31 -30.21 1.09
C ARG A 515 3.76 -30.35 2.54
N ARG A 516 5.03 -30.73 2.76
CA ARG A 516 5.64 -30.78 4.10
C ARG A 516 6.12 -29.42 4.59
N THR A 517 6.65 -28.58 3.70
CA THR A 517 7.26 -27.30 4.03
C THR A 517 6.29 -26.14 3.76
N ALA A 518 6.37 -25.10 4.60
CA ALA A 518 5.53 -23.91 4.54
C ALA A 518 6.10 -22.84 3.58
N ASN A 519 6.54 -23.27 2.40
CA ASN A 519 7.13 -22.39 1.41
C ASN A 519 6.04 -21.67 0.60
N LEU A 520 6.13 -20.35 0.50
CA LEU A 520 5.17 -19.54 -0.27
C LEU A 520 5.12 -19.94 -1.75
N HIS A 521 6.28 -20.20 -2.37
CA HIS A 521 6.39 -20.54 -3.79
C HIS A 521 5.71 -21.89 -4.14
N THR A 522 5.63 -22.84 -3.19
CA THR A 522 4.95 -24.14 -3.36
C THR A 522 3.49 -24.13 -2.90
N GLY A 523 2.87 -22.96 -2.79
CA GLY A 523 1.45 -22.82 -2.44
C GLY A 523 1.15 -22.62 -0.96
N GLY A 524 2.18 -22.48 -0.10
CA GLY A 524 2.00 -22.15 1.31
C GLY A 524 1.33 -20.79 1.52
N THR A 525 0.81 -20.56 2.72
CA THR A 525 0.20 -19.29 3.15
C THR A 525 1.01 -18.65 4.27
N ILE A 526 0.90 -17.33 4.39
CA ILE A 526 1.57 -16.52 5.41
C ILE A 526 0.45 -15.77 6.14
N HIS A 527 0.45 -15.86 7.47
CA HIS A 527 -0.53 -15.23 8.35
C HIS A 527 0.20 -14.27 9.28
N ASP A 528 -0.09 -12.98 9.19
CA ASP A 528 0.49 -11.98 10.09
C ASP A 528 0.03 -12.25 11.53
N VAL A 529 1.01 -12.37 12.43
CA VAL A 529 0.82 -12.55 13.89
C VAL A 529 1.63 -11.52 14.68
N THR A 530 2.07 -10.43 14.04
CA THR A 530 2.94 -9.42 14.66
C THR A 530 2.33 -8.85 15.94
N GLY A 531 1.03 -8.58 15.96
CA GLY A 531 0.33 -8.08 17.14
C GLY A 531 0.05 -9.13 18.23
N GLU A 532 0.22 -10.42 17.92
CA GLU A 532 -0.02 -11.56 18.82
C GLU A 532 1.29 -12.17 19.34
N LEU A 533 2.45 -11.72 18.84
CA LEU A 533 3.75 -12.27 19.16
C LEU A 533 4.08 -12.10 20.65
N HIS A 534 4.36 -13.21 21.33
CA HIS A 534 4.74 -13.17 22.73
C HIS A 534 6.03 -12.35 22.95
N PRO A 535 6.09 -11.48 23.99
CA PRO A 535 7.26 -10.64 24.25
C PRO A 535 8.57 -11.41 24.40
N GLU A 536 8.56 -12.58 25.04
CA GLU A 536 9.78 -13.41 25.17
C GLU A 536 10.31 -13.93 23.83
N ILE A 537 9.43 -14.21 22.86
CA ILE A 537 9.86 -14.58 21.51
C ILE A 537 10.49 -13.38 20.83
N ALA A 538 9.88 -12.19 20.97
CA ALA A 538 10.41 -10.95 20.40
C ALA A 538 11.81 -10.63 20.97
N GLU A 539 11.97 -10.70 22.29
CA GLU A 539 13.25 -10.49 22.98
C GLU A 539 14.31 -11.52 22.53
N ALA A 540 13.91 -12.80 22.43
CA ALA A 540 14.80 -13.85 21.94
C ALA A 540 15.25 -13.59 20.49
N CYS A 541 14.35 -13.11 19.62
CA CYS A 541 14.67 -12.74 18.24
C CYS A 541 15.64 -11.55 18.16
N VAL A 542 15.44 -10.53 19.00
CA VAL A 542 16.37 -9.41 19.12
C VAL A 542 17.74 -9.90 19.60
N ALA A 543 17.79 -10.75 20.63
CA ALA A 543 19.03 -11.34 21.14
C ALA A 543 19.74 -12.17 20.06
N ALA A 544 19.00 -12.97 19.28
CA ALA A 544 19.54 -13.75 18.16
C ALA A 544 20.20 -12.85 17.10
N SER A 545 19.53 -11.77 16.69
CA SER A 545 20.07 -10.83 15.71
C SER A 545 21.36 -10.15 16.19
N ARG A 546 21.46 -9.83 17.48
CA ARG A 546 22.65 -9.24 18.11
C ARG A 546 23.78 -10.26 18.22
N ALA A 547 23.49 -11.50 18.60
CA ALA A 547 24.49 -12.57 18.69
C ALA A 547 25.09 -12.90 17.32
N LEU A 548 24.28 -12.88 16.26
CA LEU A 548 24.73 -13.07 14.89
C LEU A 548 25.43 -11.84 14.29
N ASP A 549 25.28 -10.67 14.92
CA ASP A 549 25.76 -9.36 14.45
C ASP A 549 25.21 -9.02 13.04
N ILE A 550 23.91 -9.25 12.86
CA ILE A 550 23.22 -9.03 11.58
C ILE A 550 22.14 -7.96 11.71
N PRO A 551 22.17 -6.89 10.88
CA PRO A 551 21.21 -5.79 11.02
C PRO A 551 19.85 -6.09 10.42
N VAL A 552 19.75 -7.04 9.48
CA VAL A 552 18.50 -7.44 8.83
C VAL A 552 18.48 -8.95 8.71
N THR A 553 17.50 -9.60 9.33
CA THR A 553 17.39 -11.06 9.26
C THR A 553 15.94 -11.53 9.35
N GLY A 554 15.65 -12.64 8.67
CA GLY A 554 14.46 -13.45 8.90
C GLY A 554 14.83 -14.63 9.78
N LEU A 555 14.36 -14.63 11.01
CA LEU A 555 14.53 -15.73 11.96
C LEU A 555 13.35 -16.67 11.81
N ASP A 556 13.63 -17.95 11.65
CA ASP A 556 12.61 -18.98 11.50
C ASP A 556 12.63 -19.85 12.76
N LEU A 557 11.46 -19.98 13.40
CA LEU A 557 11.25 -20.65 14.67
C LEU A 557 10.15 -21.70 14.53
N LEU A 558 10.17 -22.72 15.39
CA LEU A 558 9.01 -23.57 15.65
C LEU A 558 8.38 -23.16 16.97
N VAL A 559 7.07 -22.91 16.94
CA VAL A 559 6.27 -22.53 18.10
C VAL A 559 5.03 -23.40 18.20
N GLY A 560 4.57 -23.71 19.42
CA GLY A 560 3.25 -24.32 19.58
C GLY A 560 2.12 -23.33 19.32
N ASP A 561 2.34 -22.07 19.73
CA ASP A 561 1.43 -20.95 19.65
C ASP A 561 2.27 -19.66 19.70
N PRO A 562 2.16 -18.72 18.73
CA PRO A 562 2.96 -17.50 18.71
C PRO A 562 2.67 -16.55 19.89
N SER A 563 1.56 -16.73 20.60
CA SER A 563 1.17 -15.96 21.79
C SER A 563 1.75 -16.49 23.10
N ARG A 564 2.55 -17.57 23.05
CA ARG A 564 3.19 -18.21 24.21
C ARG A 564 4.71 -18.14 24.13
N PRO A 565 5.44 -18.28 25.25
CA PRO A 565 6.89 -18.13 25.26
C PRO A 565 7.63 -19.32 24.63
N GLU A 566 7.03 -20.51 24.51
CA GLU A 566 7.76 -21.69 24.06
C GLU A 566 8.12 -21.63 22.56
N HIS A 567 9.43 -21.60 22.28
CA HIS A 567 9.95 -21.51 20.92
C HIS A 567 11.27 -22.28 20.76
N VAL A 568 11.61 -22.58 19.51
CA VAL A 568 12.91 -23.15 19.13
C VAL A 568 13.37 -22.52 17.81
N PHE A 569 14.58 -21.96 17.76
CA PHE A 569 15.16 -21.41 16.54
C PHE A 569 15.61 -22.51 15.58
N ILE A 570 15.27 -22.36 14.30
CA ILE A 570 15.57 -23.33 13.23
C ILE A 570 16.64 -22.80 12.29
N GLU A 571 16.51 -21.55 11.85
CA GLU A 571 17.46 -20.89 10.96
C GLU A 571 17.39 -19.36 11.07
N ALA A 572 18.44 -18.71 10.58
CA ALA A 572 18.52 -17.27 10.39
C ALA A 572 18.89 -16.99 8.94
N ASN A 573 18.09 -16.17 8.27
CA ASN A 573 18.26 -15.83 6.85
C ASN A 573 18.75 -14.39 6.73
N GLU A 574 19.82 -14.15 5.99
CA GLU A 574 20.45 -12.84 5.82
C GLU A 574 19.82 -11.96 4.73
N ARG A 575 19.02 -12.56 3.84
CA ARG A 575 18.23 -11.87 2.82
C ARG A 575 16.74 -12.23 2.95
N PRO A 576 16.04 -11.78 4.00
CA PRO A 576 14.62 -12.08 4.14
C PRO A 576 13.76 -11.36 3.08
N GLY A 577 12.82 -12.08 2.46
CA GLY A 577 11.82 -11.46 1.61
C GLY A 577 10.89 -10.52 2.40
N LEU A 578 10.97 -9.22 2.15
CA LEU A 578 10.22 -8.20 2.89
C LEU A 578 8.77 -8.01 2.41
N ALA A 579 8.47 -8.34 1.15
CA ALA A 579 7.20 -8.04 0.49
C ALA A 579 5.99 -8.84 1.01
N ASN A 580 6.22 -9.99 1.67
CA ASN A 580 5.16 -10.92 2.04
C ASN A 580 4.60 -10.69 3.46
N HIS A 581 4.92 -9.54 4.07
CA HIS A 581 4.61 -9.23 5.46
C HIS A 581 3.67 -8.02 5.61
N GLU A 582 2.91 -7.68 4.57
CA GLU A 582 1.85 -6.67 4.70
C GLU A 582 0.84 -7.05 5.81
N PRO A 583 0.33 -6.09 6.60
CA PRO A 583 0.50 -4.64 6.47
C PRO A 583 1.73 -4.05 7.18
N GLN A 584 2.68 -4.87 7.63
CA GLN A 584 3.82 -4.39 8.42
C GLN A 584 4.81 -3.58 7.58
N PRO A 585 5.43 -2.51 8.14
CA PRO A 585 6.21 -1.53 7.40
C PRO A 585 7.67 -2.00 7.15
N THR A 586 7.84 -3.18 6.57
CA THR A 586 9.16 -3.81 6.40
C THR A 586 10.07 -3.03 5.44
N ALA A 587 9.54 -2.51 4.34
CA ALA A 587 10.30 -1.69 3.40
C ALA A 587 10.69 -0.33 4.02
N GLU A 588 9.76 0.31 4.72
CA GLU A 588 9.98 1.57 5.43
C GLU A 588 11.09 1.44 6.47
N ARG A 589 11.03 0.40 7.32
CA ARG A 589 12.03 0.16 8.36
C ARG A 589 13.39 -0.21 7.77
N PHE A 590 13.40 -0.96 6.67
CA PHE A 590 14.64 -1.24 5.94
C PHE A 590 15.26 0.06 5.42
N VAL A 591 14.49 0.95 4.79
CA VAL A 591 15.01 2.23 4.30
C VAL A 591 15.37 3.20 5.45
N ASP A 592 14.69 3.12 6.60
CA ASP A 592 15.08 3.85 7.83
C ASP A 592 16.47 3.46 8.33
N LEU A 593 16.84 2.17 8.23
CA LEU A 593 18.16 1.65 8.55
C LEU A 593 19.20 2.15 7.53
N LEU A 594 18.89 2.08 6.24
CA LEU A 594 19.81 2.47 5.18
C LEU A 594 20.06 3.99 5.16
N PHE A 595 19.02 4.79 5.35
CA PHE A 595 19.04 6.25 5.23
C PHE A 595 18.29 6.91 6.41
N PRO A 596 18.88 6.95 7.62
CA PRO A 596 18.21 7.43 8.83
C PRO A 596 17.77 8.90 8.75
N GLY A 597 18.46 9.72 7.95
CA GLY A 597 18.08 11.11 7.69
C GLY A 597 16.81 11.29 6.86
N THR A 598 16.24 10.20 6.32
CA THR A 598 14.98 10.20 5.55
C THR A 598 13.80 9.63 6.33
N ARG A 599 13.99 9.34 7.63
CA ARG A 599 12.91 8.87 8.50
C ARG A 599 11.76 9.87 8.45
N ALA A 600 10.61 9.45 7.93
CA ALA A 600 9.40 10.24 8.05
C ALA A 600 9.10 10.43 9.56
N PRO A 601 8.58 11.58 10.00
CA PRO A 601 8.07 11.71 11.36
C PRO A 601 6.89 10.74 11.52
N GLN A 602 7.17 9.53 12.01
CA GLN A 602 6.15 8.55 12.34
C GLN A 602 5.39 9.07 13.56
N ARG A 603 4.06 9.03 13.52
CA ARG A 603 3.29 8.98 14.76
C ARG A 603 3.70 7.67 15.44
N LEU A 604 4.53 7.76 16.47
CA LEU A 604 4.80 6.64 17.35
C LEU A 604 3.43 6.12 17.81
N TRP A 605 3.09 4.90 17.43
CA TRP A 605 1.94 4.21 18.01
C TRP A 605 2.20 4.12 19.51
N SER A 606 1.32 4.73 20.29
CA SER A 606 1.29 4.60 21.75
C SER A 606 0.03 3.80 22.10
N PRO A 607 0.14 2.72 22.88
CA PRO A 607 -1.05 2.01 23.33
C PRO A 607 -1.94 2.96 24.14
N ALA A 608 -3.26 2.85 23.96
CA ALA A 608 -4.22 3.60 24.75
C ALA A 608 -4.02 3.27 26.24
N GLY A 609 -3.48 4.21 27.02
CA GLY A 609 -3.36 4.07 28.47
C GLY A 609 -2.07 4.57 29.12
N ALA A 610 -1.02 4.89 28.37
CA ALA A 610 0.15 5.54 28.96
C ALA A 610 -0.10 7.05 29.12
N ALA A 611 -0.70 7.44 30.24
CA ALA A 611 -0.69 8.82 30.68
C ALA A 611 0.78 9.27 30.75
N SER A 612 1.16 10.22 29.90
CA SER A 612 2.41 10.96 30.02
C SER A 612 2.40 11.70 31.35
N SER A 613 3.00 11.12 32.39
CA SER A 613 3.45 11.89 33.54
C SER A 613 4.68 12.67 33.10
N GLN A 614 4.45 13.91 32.66
CA GLN A 614 5.52 14.88 32.48
C GLN A 614 6.16 15.19 33.84
N ALA A 615 7.49 15.20 33.86
CA ALA A 615 8.30 16.09 34.69
C ALA A 615 9.20 16.89 33.75
#